data_AF-F0BC00-F1
#
_entry.id   AF-F0BC00-F1
#
_cell.length_a   1.000
_cell.length_b   1.000
_cell.length_c   1.000
_cell.angle_alpha   90.00
_cell.angle_beta   90.00
_cell.angle_gamma   90.00
#
_symmetry.space_group_name_H-M   'P 1'
#
loop_
_entity.id
_entity.type
_entity.pdbx_description
1 polymer ?
#
loop_
_entity_poly.entity_id
_entity_poly.type
_entity_poly.pdbx_seq_one_letter_code
_entity_poly.pdbx_strand_id
1 'polypeptide(L)'
;MPDYKRFLTFETIGGKRGILLQCNKSEAVSQFFRLRPKGNKTSVSGNVTVWHPRAVDEKGKPKNIHFIIEDDGVYEVTNQRTLAGFYLFQKTPNGRMIYFAISTQEKDLLLAAPEEADLERVLRNLRQQ
;
A
#
# COMPACT_ATOMS: atom_id res chain seq x y z
N MET A 1 14.53 13.69 -11.35
CA MET A 1 14.21 12.97 -10.10
C MET A 1 13.37 11.76 -10.45
N PRO A 2 13.68 10.55 -9.97
CA PRO A 2 12.88 9.37 -10.30
C PRO A 2 11.44 9.56 -9.79
N ASP A 3 10.47 9.10 -10.57
CA ASP A 3 9.03 9.32 -10.41
C ASP A 3 8.42 8.45 -9.27
N TYR A 4 9.06 8.44 -8.08
CA TYR A 4 8.64 7.67 -6.89
C TYR A 4 7.21 7.99 -6.40
N LYS A 5 6.56 9.00 -6.99
CA LYS A 5 5.21 9.44 -6.64
C LYS A 5 4.12 8.93 -7.58
N ARG A 6 4.47 8.27 -8.69
CA ARG A 6 3.47 7.80 -9.67
C ARG A 6 3.06 6.35 -9.43
N PHE A 7 3.97 5.54 -8.90
CA PHE A 7 3.78 4.11 -8.72
C PHE A 7 4.27 3.69 -7.33
N LEU A 8 3.65 2.65 -6.77
CA LEU A 8 4.14 2.04 -5.54
C LEU A 8 5.49 1.39 -5.83
N THR A 9 6.51 1.78 -5.07
CA THR A 9 7.87 1.27 -5.26
C THR A 9 8.09 0.12 -4.28
N PHE A 10 8.38 -1.07 -4.81
CA PHE A 10 8.75 -2.22 -4.00
C PHE A 10 10.21 -2.15 -3.56
N GLU A 11 10.47 -2.38 -2.29
CA GLU A 11 11.81 -2.51 -1.72
C GLU A 11 11.94 -3.76 -0.85
N THR A 12 13.19 -4.12 -0.54
CA THR A 12 13.51 -5.19 0.42
C THR A 12 13.98 -4.57 1.72
N ILE A 13 13.35 -4.93 2.84
CA ILE A 13 13.50 -4.32 4.16
C ILE A 13 13.73 -5.44 5.17
N GLY A 14 14.95 -5.55 5.72
CA GLY A 14 15.28 -6.63 6.67
C GLY A 14 14.97 -8.03 6.13
N GLY A 15 15.17 -8.25 4.82
CA GLY A 15 14.85 -9.51 4.14
C GLY A 15 13.37 -9.71 3.75
N LYS A 16 12.47 -8.80 4.13
CA LYS A 16 11.04 -8.84 3.75
C LYS A 16 10.72 -7.87 2.62
N ARG A 17 9.72 -8.18 1.79
CA ARG A 17 9.25 -7.27 0.74
C ARG A 17 8.24 -6.27 1.30
N GLY A 18 8.32 -5.02 0.85
CA GLY A 18 7.42 -3.96 1.25
C GLY A 18 7.34 -2.84 0.23
N ILE A 19 6.60 -1.79 0.55
CA ILE A 19 6.52 -0.56 -0.25
C ILE A 19 7.16 0.61 0.48
N LEU A 20 7.76 1.51 -0.30
CA LEU A 20 8.24 2.81 0.16
C LEU A 20 7.20 3.88 -0.20
N LEU A 21 6.76 4.65 0.80
CA LEU A 21 5.95 5.85 0.61
C LEU A 21 6.74 7.10 1.03
N GLN A 22 6.84 8.06 0.12
CA GLN A 22 7.50 9.34 0.35
C GLN A 22 6.47 10.43 0.67
N CYS A 23 6.60 11.06 1.84
CA CYS A 23 5.77 12.16 2.30
C CYS A 23 6.48 13.50 2.06
N ASN A 24 5.75 14.52 1.61
CA ASN A 24 6.25 15.90 1.65
C ASN A 24 6.12 16.48 3.07
N LYS A 25 6.94 17.48 3.39
CA LYS A 25 6.95 18.10 4.72
C LYS A 25 5.60 18.73 5.10
N SER A 26 4.87 19.22 4.10
CA SER A 26 3.55 19.83 4.23
C SER A 26 2.40 18.82 4.28
N GLU A 27 2.64 17.53 3.97
CA GLU A 27 1.61 16.50 3.94
C GLU A 27 1.45 15.83 5.31
N ALA A 28 0.28 15.25 5.53
CA ALA A 28 0.08 14.30 6.63
C ALA A 28 0.94 13.06 6.40
N VAL A 29 1.30 12.37 7.49
CA VAL A 29 2.08 11.14 7.44
C VAL A 29 1.28 10.07 6.71
N SER A 30 1.88 9.43 5.71
CA SER A 30 1.24 8.34 4.98
C SER A 30 0.85 7.21 5.91
N GLN A 31 -0.32 6.64 5.65
CA GLN A 31 -0.82 5.48 6.36
C GLN A 31 -1.14 4.39 5.36
N PHE A 32 -1.00 3.15 5.82
CA PHE A 32 -1.25 1.96 5.06
C PHE A 32 -2.08 1.00 5.88
N PHE A 33 -3.14 0.47 5.31
CA PHE A 33 -4.09 -0.40 6.01
C PHE A 33 -4.31 -1.68 5.23
N ARG A 34 -4.36 -2.81 5.92
CA ARG A 34 -4.89 -4.08 5.39
C ARG A 34 -6.40 -4.06 5.56
N LEU A 35 -7.15 -4.25 4.47
CA LEU A 35 -8.61 -4.37 4.53
C LEU A 35 -9.02 -5.83 4.71
N ARG A 36 -9.92 -6.10 5.65
CA ARG A 36 -10.47 -7.43 5.92
C ARG A 36 -11.94 -7.49 5.49
N PRO A 37 -12.50 -8.68 5.26
CA PRO A 37 -13.94 -8.84 5.02
C PRO A 37 -14.77 -8.16 6.11
N LYS A 38 -15.99 -7.72 5.76
CA LYS A 38 -16.93 -7.01 6.66
C LYS A 38 -16.47 -5.61 7.11
N GLY A 39 -15.55 -4.98 6.37
CA GLY A 39 -15.20 -3.56 6.56
C GLY A 39 -14.18 -3.27 7.66
N ASN A 40 -13.65 -4.31 8.31
CA ASN A 40 -12.56 -4.15 9.27
C ASN A 40 -11.28 -3.75 8.55
N LYS A 41 -10.49 -2.84 9.14
CA LYS A 41 -9.14 -2.52 8.63
C LYS A 41 -8.12 -2.48 9.74
N THR A 42 -6.93 -3.01 9.46
CA THR A 42 -5.80 -3.05 10.39
C THR A 42 -4.71 -2.14 9.88
N SER A 43 -4.18 -1.25 10.74
CA SER A 43 -3.05 -0.40 10.36
C SER A 43 -1.79 -1.24 10.22
N VAL A 44 -1.10 -1.09 9.10
CA VAL A 44 0.20 -1.69 8.86
C VAL A 44 1.27 -0.76 9.45
N SER A 45 2.10 -1.29 10.34
CA SER A 45 3.16 -0.51 10.97
C SER A 45 4.23 -0.13 9.94
N GLY A 46 4.54 1.16 9.86
CA GLY A 46 5.57 1.70 9.00
C GLY A 46 6.89 1.95 9.75
N ASN A 47 8.02 1.71 9.09
CA ASN A 47 9.35 2.04 9.61
C ASN A 47 9.87 3.31 8.89
N VAL A 48 10.23 4.35 9.65
CA VAL A 48 10.69 5.62 9.08
C VAL A 48 12.17 5.51 8.71
N THR A 49 12.48 5.60 7.42
CA THR A 49 13.86 5.46 6.91
C THR A 49 14.56 6.80 6.67
N VAL A 50 13.80 7.86 6.39
CA VAL A 50 14.33 9.20 6.18
C VAL A 50 13.41 10.21 6.84
N TRP A 51 13.99 11.24 7.45
CA TRP A 51 13.28 12.37 8.05
C TRP A 51 13.47 13.64 7.22
N HIS A 52 12.49 14.53 7.25
CA HIS A 52 12.69 15.90 6.79
C HIS A 52 13.64 16.63 7.73
N PRO A 53 14.53 17.52 7.22
CA PRO A 53 15.37 18.35 8.07
C PRO A 53 14.52 19.14 9.07
N ARG A 54 14.96 19.13 10.33
CA ARG A 54 14.33 19.92 11.40
C ARG A 54 14.72 21.38 11.21
N ALA A 55 13.74 22.28 11.21
CA ALA A 55 13.99 23.68 11.52
C ALA A 55 14.06 23.84 13.04
N VAL A 56 14.64 24.94 13.52
CA VAL A 56 14.88 25.19 14.96
C VAL A 56 13.60 25.07 15.80
N ASP A 57 12.46 25.46 15.24
CA ASP A 57 11.16 25.48 15.95
C ASP A 57 10.16 24.40 15.46
N GLU A 58 10.63 23.41 14.70
CA GLU A 58 9.74 22.41 14.11
C GLU A 58 10.04 20.98 14.57
N LYS A 59 8.98 20.23 14.89
CA LYS A 59 9.07 18.79 15.10
C LYS A 59 9.47 18.11 13.78
N GLY A 60 10.44 17.19 13.86
CA GLY A 60 10.83 16.37 12.73
C GLY A 60 9.64 15.57 12.18
N LYS A 61 9.50 15.54 10.85
CA LYS A 61 8.45 14.77 10.15
C LYS A 61 9.07 13.64 9.32
N PRO A 62 8.44 12.46 9.24
CA PRO A 62 8.86 11.41 8.33
C PRO A 62 8.86 11.90 6.88
N LYS A 63 9.93 11.59 6.15
CA LYS A 63 10.06 11.81 4.71
C LYS A 63 9.82 10.52 3.94
N ASN A 64 10.44 9.42 4.35
CA ASN A 64 10.26 8.11 3.74
C ASN A 64 9.80 7.12 4.81
N ILE A 65 8.77 6.35 4.49
CA ILE A 65 8.19 5.34 5.38
C ILE A 65 8.07 4.05 4.60
N HIS A 66 8.58 2.98 5.20
CA HIS A 66 8.58 1.64 4.64
C HIS A 66 7.49 0.81 5.30
N PHE A 67 6.60 0.22 4.50
CA PHE A 67 5.54 -0.66 4.97
C PHE A 67 5.78 -2.08 4.46
N ILE A 68 5.84 -3.04 5.37
CA ILE A 68 6.01 -4.46 5.02
C ILE A 68 4.65 -5.02 4.61
N ILE A 69 4.64 -5.80 3.53
CA ILE A 69 3.44 -6.53 3.08
C ILE A 69 3.59 -7.97 3.54
N GLU A 70 2.78 -8.37 4.50
CA GLU A 70 2.88 -9.69 5.12
C GLU A 70 2.15 -10.75 4.31
N ASP A 71 0.88 -10.47 3.99
CA ASP A 71 -0.05 -11.34 3.29
C ASP A 71 -0.62 -10.71 2.01
N ASP A 72 -1.06 -11.58 1.11
CA ASP A 72 -1.79 -11.20 -0.09
C ASP A 72 -3.16 -10.61 0.28
N GLY A 73 -3.66 -9.71 -0.56
CA GLY A 73 -5.01 -9.18 -0.49
C GLY A 73 -5.10 -7.66 -0.68
N VAL A 74 -6.21 -7.10 -0.22
CA VAL A 74 -6.57 -5.70 -0.44
C VAL A 74 -6.02 -4.79 0.66
N TYR A 75 -5.41 -3.69 0.24
CA TYR A 75 -4.85 -2.65 1.09
C TYR A 75 -5.32 -1.26 0.66
N GLU A 76 -5.25 -0.32 1.59
CA GLU A 76 -5.58 1.09 1.41
C GLU A 76 -4.34 1.94 1.75
N VAL A 77 -3.96 2.84 0.83
CA VAL A 77 -2.99 3.90 1.09
C VAL A 77 -3.75 5.20 1.30
N THR A 78 -3.42 5.93 2.36
CA THR A 78 -4.00 7.27 2.63
C THR A 78 -2.90 8.30 2.88
N ASN A 79 -3.30 9.58 2.90
CA ASN A 79 -2.40 10.73 3.09
C ASN A 79 -1.26 10.80 2.06
N GLN A 80 -1.59 10.46 0.81
CA GLN A 80 -0.71 10.53 -0.35
C GLN A 80 -1.46 11.24 -1.46
N ARG A 81 -0.86 12.28 -2.06
CA ARG A 81 -1.57 13.08 -3.08
C ARG A 81 -1.91 12.28 -4.34
N THR A 82 -1.01 11.39 -4.76
CA THR A 82 -1.12 10.65 -6.03
C THR A 82 -1.32 9.15 -5.84
N LEU A 83 -0.89 8.62 -4.69
CA LEU A 83 -0.91 7.18 -4.39
C LEU A 83 -2.01 6.81 -3.39
N ALA A 84 -2.87 7.74 -2.97
CA ALA A 84 -4.01 7.39 -2.14
C ALA A 84 -5.02 6.58 -2.96
N GLY A 85 -5.48 5.47 -2.40
CA GLY A 85 -6.38 4.55 -3.09
C GLY A 85 -6.27 3.12 -2.57
N PHE A 86 -6.93 2.22 -3.29
CA PHE A 86 -6.99 0.80 -2.96
C PHE A 86 -6.09 0.00 -3.89
N TYR A 87 -5.45 -1.03 -3.33
CA TYR A 87 -4.50 -1.87 -4.03
C TYR A 87 -4.70 -3.34 -3.66
N LEU A 88 -4.71 -4.22 -4.67
CA LEU A 88 -4.60 -5.66 -4.47
C LEU A 88 -3.11 -6.03 -4.57
N PHE A 89 -2.54 -6.59 -3.50
CA PHE A 89 -1.19 -7.14 -3.48
C PHE A 89 -1.22 -8.66 -3.51
N GLN A 90 -0.36 -9.26 -4.33
CA GLN A 90 -0.28 -10.71 -4.47
C GLN A 90 1.14 -11.19 -4.69
N LYS A 91 1.46 -12.37 -4.14
CA LYS A 91 2.69 -13.09 -4.43
C LYS A 91 2.47 -13.99 -5.63
N THR A 92 3.29 -13.81 -6.65
CA THR A 92 3.35 -14.71 -7.79
C THR A 92 3.97 -16.06 -7.38
N PRO A 93 3.76 -17.14 -8.17
CA PRO A 93 4.34 -18.46 -7.88
C PRO A 93 5.87 -18.48 -7.75
N ASN A 94 6.57 -17.54 -8.39
CA ASN A 94 8.02 -17.38 -8.27
C ASN A 94 8.46 -16.48 -7.10
N GLY A 95 7.55 -16.17 -6.17
CA GLY A 95 7.83 -15.41 -4.95
C GLY A 95 7.97 -13.90 -5.13
N ARG A 96 7.64 -13.33 -6.30
CA ARG A 96 7.64 -11.88 -6.51
C ARG A 96 6.33 -11.28 -6.02
N MET A 97 6.40 -10.12 -5.38
CA MET A 97 5.21 -9.35 -5.04
C MET A 97 4.82 -8.48 -6.24
N ILE A 98 3.54 -8.48 -6.60
CA ILE A 98 2.95 -7.59 -7.58
C ILE A 98 1.78 -6.83 -6.95
N TYR A 99 1.34 -5.75 -7.58
CA TYR A 99 0.15 -5.03 -7.16
C TYR A 99 -0.71 -4.59 -8.34
N PHE A 100 -2.00 -4.43 -8.06
CA PHE A 100 -2.97 -3.81 -8.95
C PHE A 100 -3.64 -2.65 -8.22
N ALA A 101 -3.64 -1.45 -8.80
CA ALA A 101 -4.55 -0.40 -8.35
C ALA A 101 -5.99 -0.84 -8.65
N ILE A 102 -6.89 -0.67 -7.70
CA ILE A 102 -8.29 -1.11 -7.82
C ILE A 102 -9.26 0.01 -7.44
N SER A 103 -10.45 -0.01 -8.03
CA SER A 103 -11.53 0.93 -7.73
C SER A 103 -12.23 0.59 -6.41
N THR A 104 -13.06 1.51 -5.89
CA THR A 104 -13.89 1.24 -4.71
C THR A 104 -14.82 0.04 -4.93
N GLN A 105 -15.42 -0.08 -6.11
CA GLN A 105 -16.30 -1.19 -6.45
C GLN A 105 -15.54 -2.52 -6.53
N GLU A 106 -14.37 -2.55 -7.19
CA GLU A 106 -13.50 -3.73 -7.23
C GLU A 106 -13.07 -4.15 -5.82
N LYS A 107 -12.72 -3.17 -4.97
CA LYS A 107 -12.39 -3.40 -3.56
C LYS A 107 -13.55 -4.05 -2.80
N ASP A 108 -14.77 -3.57 -2.95
CA ASP A 108 -15.94 -4.14 -2.26
C ASP A 108 -16.22 -5.58 -2.73
N LEU A 109 -16.11 -5.85 -4.02
CA LEU A 109 -16.31 -7.19 -4.59
C LEU A 109 -15.21 -8.17 -4.20
N LEU A 110 -13.95 -7.73 -4.17
CA LEU A 110 -12.82 -8.54 -3.72
C LEU A 110 -12.91 -8.88 -2.22
N LEU A 111 -13.39 -7.95 -1.39
CA LEU A 111 -13.58 -8.20 0.04
C LEU A 111 -14.80 -9.08 0.35
N ALA A 112 -15.72 -9.22 -0.61
CA ALA A 112 -16.87 -10.13 -0.53
C ALA A 112 -16.57 -11.53 -1.09
N ALA A 113 -15.43 -11.72 -1.76
CA ALA A 113 -15.04 -13.01 -2.28
C ALA A 113 -14.80 -14.03 -1.14
N PRO A 114 -15.01 -15.33 -1.38
CA PRO A 114 -14.65 -16.38 -0.42
C PRO A 114 -13.17 -16.28 0.00
N GLU A 115 -12.86 -16.68 1.24
CA GLU A 115 -11.51 -16.55 1.81
C GLU A 115 -10.43 -17.28 1.00
N GLU A 116 -10.80 -18.41 0.37
CA GLU A 116 -9.92 -19.21 -0.48
C GLU A 116 -9.95 -18.79 -1.97
N ALA A 117 -10.66 -17.71 -2.31
CA ALA A 117 -10.77 -17.28 -3.69
C ALA A 117 -9.44 -16.73 -4.20
N ASP A 118 -9.09 -17.11 -5.43
CA ASP A 118 -8.05 -16.44 -6.19
C ASP A 118 -8.50 -15.02 -6.56
N LEU A 119 -8.07 -14.05 -5.76
CA LEU A 119 -8.41 -12.64 -5.91
C LEU A 119 -7.89 -12.05 -7.23
N GLU A 120 -6.82 -12.60 -7.82
CA GLU A 120 -6.33 -12.13 -9.13
C GLU A 120 -7.36 -12.49 -10.21
N ARG A 121 -7.79 -13.75 -10.17
CA ARG A 121 -8.80 -14.26 -11.10
C ARG A 121 -10.12 -13.53 -10.95
N VAL A 122 -10.54 -13.25 -9.71
CA VAL A 122 -11.74 -12.43 -9.45
C VAL A 122 -11.57 -11.04 -10.08
N LEU A 123 -10.47 -10.34 -9.82
CA LEU A 123 -10.23 -9.00 -10.38
C LEU A 123 -10.22 -9.01 -11.91
N ARG A 124 -9.57 -10.02 -12.54
CA ARG A 124 -9.55 -10.17 -14.00
C ARG A 124 -10.95 -10.33 -14.58
N ASN A 125 -11.78 -11.16 -13.95
CA ASN A 125 -13.17 -11.38 -14.40
C ASN A 125 -14.00 -10.09 -14.27
N LEU A 126 -13.78 -9.30 -13.21
CA LEU A 126 -14.48 -8.02 -13.02
C LEU A 126 -14.14 -6.98 -14.10
N ARG A 127 -12.91 -6.99 -14.63
CA ARG A 127 -12.44 -6.04 -15.64
C ARG A 127 -12.80 -6.40 -17.08
N GLN A 128 -13.29 -7.61 -17.30
CA GLN A 128 -13.71 -8.08 -18.62
C GLN A 128 -15.22 -7.89 -18.87
N GLN A 129 -15.95 -7.43 -17.86
CA GLN A 129 -17.37 -7.06 -17.94
C GLN A 129 -17.50 -5.59 -18.31
#